data_AF-A0A0K2RQF0-F1
#
_entry.id   AF-A0A0K2RQF0-F1
#
_cell.length_a   1.000
_cell.length_b   1.000
_cell.length_c   1.000
_cell.angle_alpha   90.00
_cell.angle_beta   90.00
_cell.angle_gamma   90.00
#
_symmetry.space_group_name_H-M   'P 1'
#
loop_
_entity.id
_entity.type
_entity.pdbx_description
1 polymer ?
#
loop_
_entity_poly.entity_id
_entity_poly.type
_entity_poly.pdbx_seq_one_letter_code
_entity_poly.pdbx_strand_id
1 'polypeptide(L)'
;MASRLGVDIGDSLVVASSDATTQLRVVGVFNGKVLGPLAYDNIFVDLSYAQTIFNEQGQVSRVDIQLSAGNSAERWQSEYSSSLPPQFKVQDTSAFNSTLGPLIAVVSLILMIASGTVLGISILLSATAFQSVVNARRLTYGVMRAVGARGSWLAAAVLYEALMLAFACSMVGLGLGFGVSWILNQGLSSMGNIPPATVAVELWQVLLAILSGVAAGCAGAARAIMNVLRQAPLTAISPEGAERRSSNRFRVALSIMLLIFGAGSYWFDSLVVKLVGFVLSLAAAGFLAPSILIACTRLQIFAGWTGKAAAQRLRRHASLDSTTAIMGIVVCLGAALVIGSAPYGAP
;
A
#
# COMPACT_ATOMS: atom_id res chain seq x y z
N MET A 1 -4.72 -29.11 5.23
CA MET A 1 -4.62 -30.28 6.13
C MET A 1 -3.84 -31.45 5.54
N ALA A 2 -4.33 -32.13 4.50
CA ALA A 2 -3.73 -33.37 3.97
C ALA A 2 -2.23 -33.23 3.63
N SER A 3 -1.85 -32.17 2.92
CA SER A 3 -0.44 -31.87 2.61
C SER A 3 0.43 -31.54 3.83
N ARG A 4 -0.15 -30.97 4.90
CA ARG A 4 0.57 -30.65 6.14
C ARG A 4 0.82 -31.91 6.97
N LEU A 5 -0.14 -32.83 6.97
CA LEU A 5 -0.06 -34.10 7.68
C LEU A 5 0.64 -35.20 6.85
N GLY A 6 0.91 -34.94 5.56
CA GLY A 6 1.54 -35.91 4.66
C GLY A 6 0.68 -37.14 4.40
N VAL A 7 -0.64 -36.96 4.33
CA VAL A 7 -1.61 -38.06 4.25
C VAL A 7 -2.25 -38.09 2.86
N ASP A 8 -2.25 -39.26 2.23
CA ASP A 8 -2.85 -39.49 0.93
C ASP A 8 -4.14 -40.31 1.02
N ILE A 9 -4.84 -40.43 -0.12
CA ILE A 9 -6.06 -41.23 -0.22
C ILE A 9 -5.71 -42.69 0.07
N GLY A 10 -6.37 -43.28 1.06
CA GLY A 10 -6.17 -44.66 1.50
C GLY A 10 -5.50 -44.80 2.86
N ASP A 11 -4.83 -43.75 3.34
CA ASP A 11 -4.13 -43.74 4.63
C ASP A 11 -5.08 -43.66 5.83
N SER A 12 -4.57 -44.04 7.00
CA SER A 12 -5.27 -43.97 8.28
C SER A 12 -4.82 -42.76 9.10
N LEU A 13 -5.78 -41.96 9.54
CA LEU A 13 -5.60 -40.74 10.31
C LEU A 13 -6.16 -40.97 11.72
N VAL A 14 -5.31 -40.80 12.74
CA VAL A 14 -5.76 -40.91 14.14
C VAL A 14 -6.34 -39.57 14.56
N VAL A 15 -7.61 -39.54 14.91
CA VAL A 15 -8.31 -38.34 15.40
C VAL A 15 -8.69 -38.55 16.86
N ALA A 16 -8.39 -37.56 17.69
CA ALA A 16 -8.80 -37.56 19.09
C ALA A 16 -10.27 -37.16 19.18
N SER A 17 -11.09 -38.03 19.77
CA SER A 17 -12.47 -37.76 20.15
C SER A 17 -12.60 -37.41 21.64
N SER A 18 -13.81 -37.02 22.05
CA SER A 18 -14.20 -36.75 23.44
C SER A 18 -13.74 -37.83 24.42
N ASP A 19 -13.87 -39.11 24.05
CA ASP A 19 -13.62 -40.25 24.95
C ASP A 19 -12.51 -41.20 24.47
N ALA A 20 -12.13 -41.20 23.18
CA ALA A 20 -11.15 -42.13 22.63
C ALA A 20 -10.43 -41.60 21.39
N THR A 21 -9.27 -42.18 21.07
CA THR A 21 -8.60 -41.98 19.77
C THR A 21 -9.18 -42.94 18.75
N THR A 22 -9.71 -42.41 17.66
CA THR A 22 -10.36 -43.19 16.60
C THR A 22 -9.53 -43.13 15.32
N GLN A 23 -9.36 -44.27 14.65
CA GLN A 23 -8.71 -44.31 13.35
C GLN A 23 -9.73 -44.07 12.24
N LEU A 24 -9.55 -43.00 11.48
CA LEU A 24 -10.30 -42.67 10.28
C LEU A 24 -9.50 -43.06 9.05
N ARG A 25 -10.16 -43.63 8.03
CA ARG A 25 -9.52 -43.85 6.73
C ARG A 25 -9.81 -42.69 5.80
N VAL A 26 -8.79 -42.15 5.15
CA VAL A 26 -8.93 -41.08 4.15
C VAL A 26 -9.48 -41.68 2.86
N VAL A 27 -10.71 -41.33 2.50
CA VAL A 27 -11.37 -41.76 1.25
C VAL A 27 -11.30 -40.72 0.13
N GLY A 28 -11.02 -39.46 0.45
CA GLY A 28 -10.92 -38.40 -0.54
C GLY A 28 -10.33 -37.12 0.03
N VAL A 29 -9.73 -36.31 -0.85
CA VAL A 29 -9.16 -35.01 -0.51
C VAL A 29 -9.82 -33.95 -1.37
N PHE A 30 -10.50 -32.99 -0.74
CA PHE A 30 -11.13 -31.87 -1.42
C PHE A 30 -10.23 -30.64 -1.44
N ASN A 31 -10.32 -29.85 -2.51
CA ASN A 31 -9.66 -28.56 -2.56
C ASN A 31 -10.46 -27.53 -1.77
N GLY A 32 -10.00 -27.21 -0.56
CA GLY A 32 -10.64 -26.24 0.34
C GLY A 32 -10.85 -24.85 -0.27
N LYS A 33 -10.14 -24.49 -1.35
CA LYS A 33 -10.39 -23.23 -2.08
C LYS A 33 -11.79 -23.16 -2.71
N VAL A 34 -12.38 -24.31 -3.04
CA VAL A 34 -13.72 -24.40 -3.67
C VAL A 34 -14.83 -24.35 -2.62
N LEU A 35 -14.55 -24.82 -1.41
CA LEU A 35 -15.51 -24.93 -0.31
C LEU A 35 -15.58 -23.67 0.57
N GLY A 36 -14.75 -22.65 0.27
CA GLY A 36 -14.73 -21.37 0.95
C GLY A 36 -13.81 -21.31 2.18
N PRO A 37 -13.61 -20.11 2.78
CA PRO A 37 -12.62 -19.89 3.84
C PRO A 37 -12.87 -20.73 5.10
N LEU A 38 -14.12 -21.10 5.36
CA LEU A 38 -14.54 -21.87 6.53
C LEU A 38 -14.31 -23.38 6.37
N ALA A 39 -13.94 -23.86 5.18
CA ALA A 39 -13.69 -25.27 4.91
C ALA A 39 -12.20 -25.66 5.05
N TYR A 40 -11.35 -24.72 5.46
CA TYR A 40 -9.93 -24.97 5.66
C TYR A 40 -9.71 -25.80 6.93
N ASP A 41 -8.93 -26.88 6.80
CA ASP A 41 -8.60 -27.82 7.89
C ASP A 41 -9.80 -28.55 8.54
N ASN A 42 -10.89 -28.73 7.79
CA ASN A 42 -12.00 -29.57 8.24
C ASN A 42 -11.85 -31.02 7.76
N ILE A 43 -12.27 -31.95 8.62
CA ILE A 43 -12.48 -33.36 8.28
C ILE A 43 -13.98 -33.57 8.06
N PHE A 44 -14.35 -34.14 6.93
CA PHE A 44 -15.73 -34.49 6.64
C PHE A 44 -15.92 -35.99 6.87
N VAL A 45 -16.92 -36.33 7.69
CA VAL A 45 -17.33 -37.71 7.99
C VAL A 45 -18.85 -37.78 7.97
N ASP A 46 -19.39 -39.00 7.89
CA ASP A 46 -20.84 -39.20 8.00
C ASP A 46 -21.37 -38.71 9.36
N LEU A 47 -22.57 -38.12 9.35
CA LEU A 47 -23.21 -37.56 10.54
C LEU A 47 -23.38 -38.61 11.63
N SER A 48 -23.83 -39.82 11.28
CA SER A 48 -23.99 -40.94 12.21
C SER A 48 -22.68 -41.30 12.92
N TYR A 49 -21.58 -41.24 12.19
CA TYR A 49 -20.25 -41.53 12.72
C TYR A 49 -19.75 -40.39 13.62
N ALA A 50 -19.94 -39.14 13.22
CA ALA A 50 -19.62 -37.97 14.05
C ALA A 50 -20.38 -37.99 15.39
N GLN A 51 -21.69 -38.26 15.36
CA GLN A 51 -22.51 -38.34 16.57
C GLN A 51 -22.05 -39.44 17.53
N THR A 52 -21.57 -40.57 16.99
CA THR A 52 -21.03 -41.67 17.80
C THR A 52 -19.69 -41.28 18.42
N ILE A 53 -18.81 -40.66 17.64
CA ILE A 53 -17.50 -40.17 18.07
C ILE A 53 -17.65 -39.15 19.21
N PHE A 54 -18.51 -38.13 19.04
CA PHE A 54 -18.66 -37.04 19.99
C PHE A 54 -19.63 -37.34 21.15
N ASN A 55 -20.26 -38.53 21.16
CA ASN A 55 -21.31 -38.92 22.11
C ASN A 55 -22.53 -37.99 22.10
N GLU A 56 -22.90 -37.49 20.91
CA GLU A 56 -23.97 -36.53 20.68
C GLU A 56 -25.09 -37.15 19.81
N GLN A 57 -25.60 -38.30 20.24
CA GLN A 57 -26.64 -39.02 19.49
C GLN A 57 -27.92 -38.19 19.35
N GLY A 58 -28.39 -38.05 18.10
CA GLY A 58 -29.61 -37.29 17.79
C GLY A 58 -29.47 -35.77 17.86
N GLN A 59 -28.28 -35.24 18.16
CA GLN A 59 -28.00 -33.80 18.18
C GLN A 59 -27.45 -33.37 16.82
N VAL A 60 -27.84 -32.18 16.35
CA VAL A 60 -27.34 -31.59 15.11
C VAL A 60 -27.06 -30.12 15.35
N SER A 61 -25.81 -29.69 15.12
CA SER A 61 -25.41 -28.30 15.35
C SER A 61 -25.87 -27.36 14.23
N ARG A 62 -25.93 -27.84 12.99
CA ARG A 62 -26.33 -27.06 11.81
C ARG A 62 -27.01 -27.92 10.77
N VAL A 63 -28.06 -27.39 10.16
CA VAL A 63 -28.72 -27.97 8.99
C VAL A 63 -28.60 -26.98 7.84
N ASP A 64 -27.89 -27.39 6.79
CA ASP A 64 -27.75 -26.59 5.58
C ASP A 64 -28.86 -26.98 4.59
N ILE A 65 -29.65 -26.00 4.15
CA ILE A 65 -30.74 -26.20 3.21
C ILE A 65 -30.38 -25.50 1.91
N GLN A 66 -30.28 -26.29 0.83
CA GLN A 66 -30.08 -25.74 -0.51
C GLN A 66 -31.43 -25.52 -1.19
N LEU A 67 -31.73 -24.26 -1.51
CA LEU A 67 -32.95 -23.89 -2.21
C LEU A 67 -32.81 -24.14 -3.71
N SER A 68 -33.89 -24.61 -4.35
CA SER A 68 -33.97 -24.73 -5.81
C SER A 68 -33.96 -23.35 -6.48
N ALA A 69 -33.42 -23.28 -7.70
CA ALA A 69 -33.34 -22.04 -8.48
C ALA A 69 -34.71 -21.34 -8.57
N GLY A 70 -34.77 -20.06 -8.19
CA GLY A 70 -35.99 -19.24 -8.20
C GLY A 70 -36.58 -18.93 -6.83
N ASN A 71 -36.22 -19.68 -5.78
CA ASN A 71 -36.64 -19.39 -4.41
C ASN A 71 -35.63 -18.47 -3.71
N SER A 72 -36.10 -17.37 -3.10
CA SER A 72 -35.25 -16.49 -2.29
C SER A 72 -35.23 -16.95 -0.83
N ALA A 73 -34.07 -16.86 -0.20
CA ALA A 73 -33.89 -17.27 1.18
C ALA A 73 -34.71 -16.41 2.16
N GLU A 74 -34.92 -15.12 1.86
CA GLU A 74 -35.80 -14.26 2.67
C GLU A 74 -37.27 -14.72 2.62
N ARG A 75 -37.77 -15.14 1.44
CA ARG A 75 -39.14 -15.64 1.33
C ARG A 75 -39.31 -16.93 2.11
N TRP A 76 -38.39 -17.88 1.94
CA TRP A 76 -38.41 -19.14 2.67
C TRP A 76 -38.36 -18.90 4.19
N GLN A 77 -37.46 -18.01 4.64
CA GLN A 77 -37.38 -17.65 6.06
C GLN A 77 -38.68 -17.03 6.55
N SER A 78 -39.30 -16.11 5.81
CA SER A 78 -40.56 -15.49 6.23
C SER A 78 -41.73 -16.49 6.32
N GLU A 79 -41.76 -17.50 5.46
CA GLU A 79 -42.83 -18.49 5.36
C GLU A 79 -42.71 -19.59 6.43
N TYR A 80 -41.49 -20.05 6.70
CA TYR A 80 -41.25 -21.21 7.58
C TYR A 80 -40.71 -20.86 8.97
N SER A 81 -40.18 -19.65 9.21
CA SER A 81 -39.64 -19.27 10.53
C SER A 81 -40.66 -19.40 11.65
N SER A 82 -41.93 -19.08 11.39
CA SER A 82 -43.02 -19.18 12.36
C SER A 82 -43.39 -20.62 12.74
N SER A 83 -43.05 -21.59 11.89
CA SER A 83 -43.36 -23.02 12.09
C SER A 83 -42.24 -23.78 12.79
N LEU A 84 -41.06 -23.17 12.91
CA LEU A 84 -39.89 -23.79 13.53
C LEU A 84 -39.89 -23.55 15.05
N PRO A 85 -39.39 -24.51 15.85
CA PRO A 85 -39.22 -24.31 17.28
C PRO A 85 -38.33 -23.08 17.57
N PRO A 86 -38.60 -22.31 18.64
CA PRO A 86 -37.90 -21.05 18.95
C PRO A 86 -36.39 -21.24 19.25
N GLN A 87 -35.93 -22.48 19.36
CA GLN A 87 -34.54 -22.85 19.59
C GLN A 87 -33.68 -22.77 18.32
N PHE A 88 -34.31 -22.81 17.13
CA PHE A 88 -33.60 -22.77 15.85
C PHE A 88 -33.49 -21.34 15.34
N LYS A 89 -32.26 -20.89 15.15
CA LYS A 89 -31.98 -19.62 14.48
C LYS A 89 -31.79 -19.87 12.98
N VAL A 90 -32.80 -19.54 12.19
CA VAL A 90 -32.67 -19.54 10.73
C VAL A 90 -31.75 -18.38 10.36
N GLN A 91 -30.63 -18.70 9.71
CA GLN A 91 -29.67 -17.72 9.24
C GLN A 91 -29.45 -17.90 7.75
N ASP A 92 -29.79 -16.86 6.99
CA ASP A 92 -29.49 -16.83 5.57
C ASP A 92 -27.98 -16.62 5.35
N THR A 93 -27.40 -17.45 4.48
CA THR A 93 -26.01 -17.31 4.04
C THR A 93 -25.82 -15.98 3.29
N SER A 94 -26.84 -15.50 2.59
CA SER A 94 -26.82 -14.20 1.92
C SER A 94 -26.78 -13.03 2.91
N ALA A 95 -27.54 -13.12 4.00
CA ALA A 95 -27.57 -12.12 5.08
C ALA A 95 -26.26 -12.09 5.89
N PHE A 96 -25.60 -13.25 6.04
CA PHE A 96 -24.27 -13.31 6.66
C PHE A 96 -23.22 -12.63 5.79
N ASN A 97 -23.25 -12.87 4.47
CA ASN A 97 -22.37 -12.18 3.51
C ASN A 97 -22.68 -10.68 3.40
N SER A 98 -23.94 -10.26 3.52
CA SER A 98 -24.31 -8.84 3.48
C SER A 98 -23.89 -8.07 4.75
N THR A 99 -23.67 -8.77 5.88
CA THR A 99 -23.17 -8.16 7.13
C THR A 99 -21.63 -8.09 7.14
N LEU A 100 -20.96 -9.15 6.69
CA LEU A 100 -19.49 -9.18 6.62
C LEU A 100 -18.92 -8.43 5.42
N GLY A 101 -19.63 -8.38 4.30
CA GLY A 101 -19.21 -7.70 3.07
C GLY A 101 -18.85 -6.23 3.28
N PRO A 102 -19.69 -5.41 3.94
CA PRO A 102 -19.38 -4.03 4.26
C PRO A 102 -18.16 -3.89 5.18
N LEU A 103 -18.00 -4.76 6.19
CA LEU A 103 -16.84 -4.72 7.09
C LEU A 103 -15.54 -5.03 6.33
N ILE A 104 -15.55 -6.06 5.49
CA ILE A 104 -14.40 -6.41 4.63
C ILE A 104 -14.12 -5.29 3.63
N ALA A 105 -15.17 -4.66 3.08
CA ALA A 105 -15.02 -3.52 2.16
C ALA A 105 -14.40 -2.31 2.85
N VAL A 106 -14.80 -1.98 4.10
CA VAL A 106 -14.21 -0.89 4.88
C VAL A 106 -12.75 -1.18 5.22
N VAL A 107 -12.43 -2.39 5.69
CA VAL A 107 -11.04 -2.77 5.98
C VAL A 107 -10.18 -2.71 4.71
N SER A 108 -10.71 -3.23 3.59
CA SER A 108 -10.03 -3.16 2.30
C SER A 108 -9.82 -1.72 1.84
N LEU A 109 -10.81 -0.86 2.01
CA LEU A 109 -10.71 0.58 1.69
C LEU A 109 -9.62 1.25 2.52
N ILE A 110 -9.56 1.01 3.83
CA ILE A 110 -8.54 1.59 4.71
C ILE A 110 -7.14 1.13 4.31
N LEU A 111 -6.94 -0.18 4.12
CA LEU A 111 -5.65 -0.74 3.71
C LEU A 111 -5.23 -0.24 2.33
N MET A 112 -6.18 -0.07 1.43
CA MET A 112 -5.96 0.43 0.08
C MET A 112 -5.56 1.90 0.08
N ILE A 113 -6.24 2.74 0.86
CA ILE A 113 -5.84 4.14 1.07
C ILE A 113 -4.44 4.16 1.65
N ALA A 114 -4.18 3.43 2.74
CA ALA A 114 -2.86 3.36 3.38
C ALA A 114 -1.76 2.90 2.40
N SER A 115 -2.02 1.91 1.55
CA SER A 115 -1.08 1.47 0.52
C SER A 115 -0.82 2.56 -0.52
N GLY A 116 -1.87 3.24 -0.99
CA GLY A 116 -1.72 4.37 -1.93
C GLY A 116 -0.90 5.51 -1.35
N THR A 117 -1.00 5.75 -0.05
CA THR A 117 -0.28 6.85 0.62
C THR A 117 1.20 6.55 0.77
N VAL A 118 1.53 5.33 1.22
CA VAL A 118 2.91 4.85 1.30
C VAL A 118 3.56 4.87 -0.07
N LEU A 119 2.83 4.47 -1.12
CA LEU A 119 3.31 4.55 -2.50
C LEU A 119 3.61 5.99 -2.92
N GLY A 120 2.69 6.93 -2.67
CA GLY A 120 2.89 8.34 -3.00
C GLY A 120 4.07 8.96 -2.27
N ILE A 121 4.22 8.67 -0.97
CA ILE A 121 5.36 9.10 -0.16
C ILE A 121 6.67 8.50 -0.70
N SER A 122 6.67 7.23 -1.06
CA SER A 122 7.84 6.52 -1.58
C SER A 122 8.33 7.09 -2.91
N ILE A 123 7.42 7.45 -3.82
CA ILE A 123 7.76 8.10 -5.09
C ILE A 123 8.48 9.43 -4.84
N LEU A 124 7.95 10.25 -3.93
CA LEU A 124 8.57 11.52 -3.56
C LEU A 124 9.95 11.33 -2.93
N LEU A 125 10.08 10.34 -2.03
CA LEU A 125 11.35 10.05 -1.38
C LEU A 125 12.40 9.57 -2.39
N SER A 126 12.02 8.72 -3.33
CA SER A 126 12.90 8.25 -4.40
C SER A 126 13.38 9.41 -5.26
N ALA A 127 12.46 10.22 -5.82
CA ALA A 127 12.81 11.34 -6.68
C ALA A 127 13.77 12.34 -5.99
N THR A 128 13.63 12.52 -4.69
CA THR A 128 14.43 13.48 -3.92
C THR A 128 15.77 12.89 -3.48
N ALA A 129 15.83 11.60 -3.17
CA ALA A 129 17.08 10.89 -2.93
C ALA A 129 17.98 10.95 -4.18
N PHE A 130 17.45 10.63 -5.35
CA PHE A 130 18.21 10.72 -6.61
C PHE A 130 18.64 12.15 -6.93
N GLN A 131 17.81 13.16 -6.64
CA GLN A 131 18.23 14.57 -6.77
C GLN A 131 19.43 14.89 -5.87
N SER A 132 19.41 14.43 -4.62
CA SER A 132 20.49 14.65 -3.66
C SER A 132 21.79 14.00 -4.11
N VAL A 133 21.73 12.74 -4.57
CA VAL A 133 22.89 11.99 -5.09
C VAL A 133 23.55 12.72 -6.26
N VAL A 134 22.76 13.23 -7.22
CA VAL A 134 23.28 13.98 -8.37
C VAL A 134 23.86 15.34 -7.92
N ASN A 135 23.17 16.05 -7.02
CA ASN A 135 23.62 17.34 -6.52
C ASN A 135 24.93 17.25 -5.74
N ALA A 136 25.17 16.16 -5.01
CA ALA A 136 26.44 15.92 -4.31
C ALA A 136 27.63 15.88 -5.28
N ARG A 137 27.42 15.48 -6.54
CA ARG A 137 28.43 15.41 -7.60
C ARG A 137 28.42 16.61 -8.55
N ARG A 138 27.69 17.69 -8.23
CA ARG A 138 27.56 18.86 -9.13
C ARG A 138 28.89 19.48 -9.54
N LEU A 139 29.89 19.48 -8.65
CA LEU A 139 31.21 20.07 -8.91
C LEU A 139 31.99 19.27 -9.94
N THR A 140 31.95 17.93 -9.88
CA THR A 140 32.64 17.08 -10.85
C THR A 140 32.03 17.23 -12.25
N TYR A 141 30.70 17.34 -12.33
CA TYR A 141 29.99 17.65 -13.56
C TYR A 141 30.32 19.04 -14.11
N GLY A 142 30.53 20.03 -13.23
CA GLY A 142 31.01 21.37 -13.59
C GLY A 142 32.42 21.34 -14.20
N VAL A 143 33.34 20.58 -13.61
CA VAL A 143 34.71 20.40 -14.14
C VAL A 143 34.68 19.71 -15.51
N MET A 144 33.89 18.64 -15.69
CA MET A 144 33.74 17.99 -17.00
C MET A 144 33.22 18.96 -18.08
N ARG A 145 32.29 19.86 -17.72
CA ARG A 145 31.83 20.92 -18.63
C ARG A 145 32.91 21.94 -18.95
N ALA A 146 33.78 22.29 -17.99
CA ALA A 146 34.90 23.20 -18.22
C ALA A 146 35.94 22.61 -19.19
N VAL A 147 36.11 21.28 -19.19
CA VAL A 147 36.97 20.54 -20.13
C VAL A 147 36.32 20.36 -21.52
N GLY A 148 35.06 20.78 -21.69
CA GLY A 148 34.37 20.79 -23.00
C GLY A 148 33.35 19.66 -23.22
N ALA A 149 32.97 18.92 -22.17
CA ALA A 149 31.93 17.89 -22.30
C ALA A 149 30.59 18.49 -22.75
N ARG A 150 29.96 17.86 -23.75
CA ARG A 150 28.62 18.25 -24.22
C ARG A 150 27.58 18.00 -23.12
N GLY A 151 26.70 18.97 -22.88
CA GLY A 151 25.65 18.86 -21.87
C GLY A 151 24.67 17.71 -22.11
N SER A 152 24.40 17.35 -23.36
CA SER A 152 23.58 16.19 -23.73
C SER A 152 24.22 14.86 -23.37
N TRP A 153 25.54 14.74 -23.56
CA TRP A 153 26.29 13.54 -23.17
C TRP A 153 26.30 13.38 -21.65
N LEU A 154 26.53 14.47 -20.93
CA LEU A 154 26.47 14.48 -19.47
C LEU A 154 25.07 14.12 -18.95
N ALA A 155 24.01 14.64 -19.57
CA ALA A 155 22.63 14.28 -19.23
C ALA A 155 22.36 12.79 -19.42
N ALA A 156 22.77 12.23 -20.56
CA ALA A 156 22.59 10.83 -20.88
C ALA A 156 23.37 9.92 -19.92
N ALA A 157 24.61 10.27 -19.59
CA ALA A 157 25.43 9.51 -18.64
C ALA A 157 24.79 9.44 -17.24
N VAL A 158 24.33 10.59 -16.72
CA VAL A 158 23.67 10.64 -15.40
C VAL A 158 22.33 9.90 -15.41
N LEU A 159 21.55 10.02 -16.50
CA LEU A 159 20.26 9.33 -16.59
C LEU A 159 20.45 7.82 -16.73
N TYR A 160 21.50 7.36 -17.41
CA TYR A 160 21.85 5.94 -17.49
C TYR A 160 22.30 5.39 -16.13
N GLU A 161 23.15 6.12 -15.40
CA GLU A 161 23.53 5.76 -14.02
C GLU A 161 22.30 5.66 -13.11
N ALA A 162 21.41 6.66 -13.18
CA ALA A 162 20.17 6.67 -12.42
C ALA A 162 19.23 5.52 -12.79
N LEU A 163 19.13 5.18 -14.09
CA LEU A 163 18.31 4.06 -14.57
C LEU A 163 18.79 2.73 -14.00
N MET A 164 20.10 2.44 -14.07
CA MET A 164 20.66 1.20 -13.54
C MET A 164 20.48 1.09 -12.03
N LEU A 165 20.76 2.18 -11.30
CA LEU A 165 20.56 2.24 -9.85
C LEU A 165 19.10 2.08 -9.46
N ALA A 166 18.18 2.79 -10.12
CA ALA A 166 16.75 2.70 -9.81
C ALA A 166 16.21 1.30 -10.10
N PHE A 167 16.64 0.67 -11.20
CA PHE A 167 16.26 -0.70 -11.52
C PHE A 167 16.77 -1.70 -10.46
N ALA A 168 18.04 -1.59 -10.05
CA ALA A 168 18.60 -2.43 -9.00
C ALA A 168 17.85 -2.26 -7.66
N CYS A 169 17.56 -1.01 -7.27
CA CYS A 169 16.77 -0.71 -6.07
C CYS A 169 15.35 -1.30 -6.16
N SER A 170 14.69 -1.21 -7.32
CA SER A 170 13.36 -1.80 -7.53
C SER A 170 13.39 -3.32 -7.39
N MET A 171 14.41 -4.00 -7.92
CA MET A 171 14.54 -5.46 -7.76
C MET A 171 14.75 -5.86 -6.29
N VAL A 172 15.64 -5.16 -5.58
CA VAL A 172 15.88 -5.40 -4.15
C VAL A 172 14.64 -5.12 -3.31
N GLY A 173 13.96 -4.00 -3.57
CA GLY A 173 12.73 -3.61 -2.89
C GLY A 173 11.59 -4.62 -3.09
N LEU A 174 11.44 -5.15 -4.31
CA LEU A 174 10.50 -6.24 -4.58
C LEU A 174 10.84 -7.49 -3.78
N GLY A 175 12.10 -7.93 -3.81
CA GLY A 175 12.54 -9.11 -3.05
C GLY A 175 12.28 -8.98 -1.55
N LEU A 176 12.60 -7.82 -0.98
CA LEU A 176 12.32 -7.52 0.43
C LEU A 176 10.82 -7.46 0.72
N GLY A 177 10.02 -6.85 -0.17
CA GLY A 177 8.57 -6.79 -0.04
C GLY A 177 7.94 -8.20 -0.01
N PHE A 178 8.31 -9.05 -0.97
CA PHE A 178 7.90 -10.45 -0.98
C PHE A 178 8.34 -11.21 0.27
N GLY A 179 9.59 -11.00 0.72
CA GLY A 179 10.13 -11.62 1.92
C GLY A 179 9.33 -11.26 3.18
N VAL A 180 9.04 -9.96 3.37
CA VAL A 180 8.22 -9.49 4.48
C VAL A 180 6.79 -10.04 4.39
N SER A 181 6.17 -10.02 3.21
CA SER A 181 4.83 -10.60 3.03
C SER A 181 4.79 -12.10 3.34
N TRP A 182 5.84 -12.84 2.99
CA TRP A 182 5.95 -14.26 3.30
C TRP A 182 6.09 -14.51 4.80
N ILE A 183 6.98 -13.77 5.48
CA ILE A 183 7.16 -13.85 6.94
C ILE A 183 5.86 -13.52 7.67
N LEU A 184 5.16 -12.47 7.24
CA LEU A 184 3.92 -12.04 7.86
C LEU A 184 2.82 -13.09 7.69
N ASN A 185 2.69 -13.69 6.49
CA ASN A 185 1.74 -14.79 6.27
C ASN A 185 2.03 -15.99 7.18
N GLN A 186 3.30 -16.40 7.28
CA GLN A 186 3.70 -17.50 8.16
C GLN A 186 3.38 -17.19 9.64
N GLY A 187 3.65 -15.96 10.08
CA GLY A 187 3.33 -15.49 11.43
C GLY A 187 1.83 -15.54 11.72
N LEU A 188 0.99 -14.99 10.84
CA LEU A 188 -0.47 -15.00 11.02
C LEU A 188 -1.04 -16.42 11.00
N SER A 189 -0.55 -17.29 10.11
CA SER A 189 -0.99 -18.69 10.06
C SER A 189 -0.63 -19.46 11.33
N SER A 190 0.48 -19.11 12.00
CA SER A 190 0.89 -19.75 13.26
C SER A 190 0.06 -19.30 14.48
N MET A 191 -0.43 -18.06 14.49
CA MET A 191 -1.09 -17.47 15.67
C MET A 191 -2.62 -17.59 15.66
N GLY A 192 -3.26 -17.65 14.48
CA GLY A 192 -4.70 -17.49 14.37
C GLY A 192 -5.48 -18.61 13.69
N ASN A 193 -4.82 -19.68 13.22
CA ASN A 193 -5.44 -20.68 12.32
C ASN A 193 -6.13 -20.03 11.10
N ILE A 194 -5.72 -18.81 10.74
CA ILE A 194 -6.23 -18.03 9.62
C ILE A 194 -5.58 -18.63 8.36
N PRO A 195 -6.36 -18.93 7.30
CA PRO A 195 -5.83 -19.51 6.08
C PRO A 195 -4.69 -18.63 5.54
N PRO A 196 -3.55 -19.21 5.14
CA PRO A 196 -2.47 -18.44 4.54
C PRO A 196 -3.05 -17.72 3.32
N ALA A 197 -3.02 -16.39 3.32
CA ALA A 197 -3.49 -15.63 2.19
C ALA A 197 -2.57 -16.00 1.02
N THR A 198 -3.15 -16.52 -0.07
CA THR A 198 -2.38 -16.77 -1.27
C THR A 198 -1.89 -15.41 -1.77
N VAL A 199 -0.59 -15.16 -1.66
CA VAL A 199 0.05 -13.97 -2.21
C VAL A 199 0.06 -14.13 -3.73
N ALA A 200 -1.09 -13.93 -4.35
CA ALA A 200 -1.24 -13.93 -5.79
C ALA A 200 -0.74 -12.59 -6.31
N VAL A 201 0.58 -12.45 -6.43
CA VAL A 201 1.15 -11.28 -7.11
C VAL A 201 1.05 -11.52 -8.60
N GLU A 202 0.17 -10.75 -9.23
CA GLU A 202 0.02 -10.79 -10.67
C GLU A 202 1.19 -10.06 -11.35
N LEU A 203 1.59 -10.53 -12.53
CA LEU A 203 2.78 -10.03 -13.22
C LEU A 203 2.71 -8.52 -13.51
N TRP A 204 1.51 -7.99 -13.78
CA TRP A 204 1.32 -6.56 -14.02
C TRP A 204 1.59 -5.70 -12.78
N GLN A 205 1.35 -6.23 -11.57
CA GLN A 205 1.63 -5.51 -10.31
C GLN A 205 3.14 -5.36 -10.10
N VAL A 206 3.89 -6.42 -10.40
CA VAL A 206 5.36 -6.40 -10.37
C VAL A 206 5.89 -5.38 -11.38
N LEU A 207 5.36 -5.39 -12.61
CA LEU A 207 5.75 -4.45 -13.65
C LEU A 207 5.46 -2.99 -13.24
N LEU A 208 4.29 -2.70 -12.67
CA LEU A 208 3.98 -1.36 -12.17
C LEU A 208 4.88 -0.92 -11.02
N ALA A 209 5.25 -1.84 -10.12
CA ALA A 209 6.16 -1.53 -9.01
C ALA A 209 7.57 -1.17 -9.52
N ILE A 210 8.11 -1.92 -10.48
CA ILE A 210 9.41 -1.60 -11.09
C ILE A 210 9.31 -0.28 -11.85
N LEU A 211 8.29 -0.13 -12.69
CA LEU A 211 8.14 1.03 -13.56
C LEU A 211 7.93 2.32 -12.76
N SER A 212 7.14 2.28 -11.68
CA SER A 212 6.95 3.45 -10.81
C SER A 212 8.22 3.84 -10.06
N GLY A 213 8.98 2.87 -9.54
CA GLY A 213 10.27 3.13 -8.86
C GLY A 213 11.32 3.71 -9.80
N VAL A 214 11.47 3.12 -10.99
CA VAL A 214 12.39 3.59 -12.03
C VAL A 214 11.98 4.97 -12.54
N ALA A 215 10.70 5.19 -12.83
CA ALA A 215 10.21 6.49 -13.29
C ALA A 215 10.46 7.59 -12.24
N ALA A 216 10.20 7.31 -10.96
CA ALA A 216 10.44 8.25 -9.87
C ALA A 216 11.94 8.62 -9.76
N GLY A 217 12.83 7.64 -9.79
CA GLY A 217 14.27 7.85 -9.69
C GLY A 217 14.83 8.63 -10.88
N CYS A 218 14.47 8.23 -12.11
CA CYS A 218 14.86 8.91 -13.34
C CYS A 218 14.32 10.36 -13.40
N ALA A 219 13.07 10.60 -12.99
CA ALA A 219 12.50 11.94 -12.92
C ALA A 219 13.26 12.84 -11.92
N GLY A 220 13.66 12.26 -10.78
CA GLY A 220 14.53 12.91 -9.79
C GLY A 220 15.87 13.32 -10.40
N ALA A 221 16.60 12.37 -10.96
CA ALA A 221 17.90 12.59 -11.57
C ALA A 221 17.85 13.59 -12.74
N ALA A 222 16.86 13.44 -13.63
CA ALA A 222 16.62 14.35 -14.76
C ALA A 222 16.44 15.79 -14.29
N ARG A 223 15.69 16.00 -13.20
CA ARG A 223 15.47 17.33 -12.63
C ARG A 223 16.76 17.94 -12.07
N ALA A 224 17.58 17.16 -11.37
CA ALA A 224 18.84 17.64 -10.84
C ALA A 224 19.82 17.99 -11.96
N ILE A 225 20.00 17.12 -12.96
CA ILE A 225 20.93 17.38 -14.06
C ILE A 225 20.49 18.57 -14.92
N MET A 226 19.18 18.77 -15.15
CA MET A 226 18.69 19.97 -15.83
C MET A 226 19.07 21.26 -15.09
N ASN A 227 19.07 21.25 -13.75
CA ASN A 227 19.49 22.42 -12.98
C ASN A 227 20.99 22.67 -13.13
N VAL A 228 21.82 21.62 -13.12
CA VAL A 228 23.27 21.72 -13.36
C VAL A 228 23.57 22.23 -14.78
N LEU A 229 22.84 21.75 -15.78
CA LEU A 229 23.02 22.16 -17.18
C LEU A 229 22.65 23.61 -17.44
N ARG A 230 21.66 24.14 -16.70
CA ARG A 230 21.21 25.53 -16.80
C ARG A 230 22.12 26.54 -16.09
N GLN A 231 22.97 26.09 -15.16
CA GLN A 231 23.89 26.96 -14.44
C GLN A 231 25.21 27.13 -15.20
N ALA A 232 25.73 28.36 -15.24
CA ALA A 232 27.01 28.64 -15.89
C ALA A 232 28.18 28.07 -15.06
N PRO A 233 29.21 27.46 -15.69
CA PRO A 233 30.29 26.77 -14.99
C PRO A 233 31.11 27.63 -14.01
N LEU A 234 31.05 28.96 -14.14
CA LEU A 234 31.87 29.90 -13.36
C LEU A 234 31.24 30.31 -12.01
N THR A 235 29.94 30.11 -11.81
CA THR A 235 29.25 30.37 -10.53
C THR A 235 29.58 29.35 -9.42
N ALA A 236 30.33 28.29 -9.74
CA ALA A 236 30.69 27.23 -8.80
C ALA A 236 31.88 27.56 -7.87
N ILE A 237 32.62 28.65 -8.13
CA ILE A 237 33.87 29.00 -7.40
C ILE A 237 33.66 30.15 -6.40
N SER A 238 32.60 30.95 -6.52
CA SER A 238 32.26 31.96 -5.51
C SER A 238 31.39 31.32 -4.40
N PRO A 239 31.79 31.36 -3.12
CA PRO A 239 31.02 30.75 -2.02
C PRO A 239 29.61 31.35 -1.80
N GLU A 240 29.27 32.44 -2.50
CA GLU A 240 28.06 33.23 -2.25
C GLU A 240 27.18 33.43 -3.51
N GLY A 241 27.49 32.74 -4.61
CA GLY A 241 26.93 33.04 -5.93
C GLY A 241 25.65 32.31 -6.34
N ALA A 242 24.52 32.71 -5.75
CA ALA A 242 23.20 32.74 -6.41
C ALA A 242 22.51 31.40 -6.78
N GLU A 243 21.83 30.77 -5.81
CA GLU A 243 20.50 30.19 -6.10
C GLU A 243 19.49 31.32 -6.34
N ARG A 244 19.68 32.07 -7.43
CA ARG A 244 18.79 33.15 -7.83
C ARG A 244 17.45 32.55 -8.27
N ARG A 245 16.41 32.81 -7.47
CA ARG A 245 15.02 33.06 -7.88
C ARG A 245 14.55 32.23 -9.08
N SER A 246 14.64 30.90 -9.02
CA SER A 246 13.92 30.09 -10.01
C SER A 246 12.44 30.37 -9.78
N SER A 247 11.75 30.91 -10.79
CA SER A 247 10.35 31.29 -10.72
C SER A 247 9.54 30.09 -10.22
N ASN A 248 9.20 30.13 -8.94
CA ASN A 248 8.43 29.07 -8.28
C ASN A 248 7.00 28.99 -8.83
N ARG A 249 6.60 29.91 -9.72
CA ARG A 249 5.30 29.93 -10.39
C ARG A 249 5.07 28.69 -11.24
N PHE A 250 6.08 28.17 -11.94
CA PHE A 250 5.92 26.93 -12.71
C PHE A 250 5.72 25.71 -11.80
N ARG A 251 6.48 25.64 -10.68
CA ARG A 251 6.31 24.58 -9.69
C ARG A 251 4.94 24.63 -9.03
N VAL A 252 4.52 25.82 -8.59
CA VAL A 252 3.19 26.05 -7.99
C VAL A 252 2.07 25.78 -8.99
N ALA A 253 2.20 26.21 -10.25
CA ALA A 253 1.22 25.92 -11.29
C ALA A 253 1.13 24.42 -11.59
N LEU A 254 2.26 23.72 -11.68
CA LEU A 254 2.30 22.27 -11.85
C LEU A 254 1.65 21.55 -10.66
N SER A 255 1.92 21.99 -9.43
CA SER A 255 1.27 21.44 -8.24
C SER A 255 -0.23 21.69 -8.21
N ILE A 256 -0.69 22.89 -8.57
CA ILE A 256 -2.13 23.20 -8.65
C ILE A 256 -2.78 22.34 -9.74
N MET A 257 -2.13 22.17 -10.90
CA MET A 257 -2.61 21.32 -11.97
C MET A 257 -2.70 19.84 -11.53
N LEU A 258 -1.69 19.34 -10.82
CA LEU A 258 -1.70 17.98 -10.24
C LEU A 258 -2.77 17.81 -9.16
N LEU A 259 -3.04 18.83 -8.34
CA LEU A 259 -4.15 18.82 -7.38
C LEU A 259 -5.50 18.80 -8.08
N ILE A 260 -5.69 19.60 -9.13
CA ILE A 260 -6.94 19.62 -9.91
C ILE A 260 -7.15 18.27 -10.59
N PHE A 261 -6.10 17.68 -11.17
CA PHE A 261 -6.19 16.37 -11.80
C PHE A 261 -6.46 15.26 -10.78
N GLY A 262 -5.80 15.32 -9.62
CA GLY A 262 -6.02 14.41 -8.49
C GLY A 262 -7.42 14.52 -7.89
N ALA A 263 -7.96 15.73 -7.79
CA ALA A 263 -9.36 15.98 -7.39
C ALA A 263 -10.34 15.48 -8.46
N GLY A 264 -10.01 15.67 -9.75
CA GLY A 264 -10.80 15.23 -10.89
C GLY A 264 -10.96 13.70 -10.97
N SER A 265 -9.92 12.95 -10.60
CA SER A 265 -9.98 11.48 -10.55
C SER A 265 -11.01 10.91 -9.57
N TYR A 266 -11.46 11.68 -8.57
CA TYR A 266 -12.52 11.22 -7.65
C TYR A 266 -13.91 11.18 -8.28
N TRP A 267 -14.11 11.86 -9.41
CA TRP A 267 -15.37 11.85 -10.15
C TRP A 267 -15.56 10.58 -10.98
N PHE A 268 -14.50 9.81 -11.22
CA PHE A 268 -14.60 8.54 -11.91
C PHE A 268 -14.91 7.43 -10.92
N ASP A 269 -15.80 6.51 -11.29
CA ASP A 269 -16.17 5.40 -10.42
C ASP A 269 -15.08 4.32 -10.33
N SER A 270 -14.11 4.36 -11.26
CA SER A 270 -12.98 3.44 -11.27
C SER A 270 -12.07 3.64 -10.05
N LEU A 271 -11.98 2.58 -9.26
CA LEU A 271 -11.20 2.47 -8.05
C LEU A 271 -9.68 2.67 -8.28
N VAL A 272 -9.17 2.26 -9.45
CA VAL A 272 -7.77 2.46 -9.85
C VAL A 272 -7.48 3.95 -10.10
N VAL A 273 -8.44 4.64 -10.73
CA VAL A 273 -8.32 6.08 -11.04
C VAL A 273 -8.30 6.91 -9.75
N LYS A 274 -9.12 6.54 -8.75
CA LYS A 274 -9.11 7.18 -7.43
C LYS A 274 -7.75 7.05 -6.73
N LEU A 275 -7.09 5.88 -6.81
CA LEU A 275 -5.74 5.69 -6.25
C LEU A 275 -4.70 6.55 -6.94
N VAL A 276 -4.67 6.51 -8.27
CA VAL A 276 -3.73 7.31 -9.07
C VAL A 276 -3.93 8.80 -8.74
N GLY A 277 -5.18 9.22 -8.63
CA GLY A 277 -5.57 10.55 -8.18
C GLY A 277 -5.06 10.96 -6.81
N PHE A 278 -5.21 10.07 -5.84
CA PHE A 278 -4.73 10.27 -4.48
C PHE A 278 -3.19 10.37 -4.42
N VAL A 279 -2.48 9.53 -5.18
CA VAL A 279 -1.01 9.60 -5.29
C VAL A 279 -0.56 10.91 -5.93
N LEU A 280 -1.26 11.36 -6.98
CA LEU A 280 -1.01 12.63 -7.65
C LEU A 280 -1.24 13.83 -6.72
N SER A 281 -2.29 13.80 -5.89
CA SER A 281 -2.58 14.87 -4.93
C SER A 281 -1.55 14.93 -3.81
N LEU A 282 -1.07 13.79 -3.31
CA LEU A 282 0.06 13.71 -2.38
C LEU A 282 1.35 14.28 -2.98
N ALA A 283 1.65 13.90 -4.23
CA ALA A 283 2.81 14.43 -4.94
C ALA A 283 2.72 15.96 -5.06
N ALA A 284 1.54 16.48 -5.40
CA ALA A 284 1.27 17.90 -5.50
C ALA A 284 1.47 18.64 -4.17
N ALA A 285 0.99 18.08 -3.06
CA ALA A 285 1.19 18.61 -1.71
C ALA A 285 2.69 18.71 -1.36
N GLY A 286 3.46 17.68 -1.72
CA GLY A 286 4.92 17.70 -1.54
C GLY A 286 5.62 18.81 -2.32
N PHE A 287 5.20 19.08 -3.56
CA PHE A 287 5.74 20.19 -4.34
C PHE A 287 5.26 21.57 -3.86
N LEU A 288 4.07 21.67 -3.25
CA LEU A 288 3.49 22.92 -2.72
C LEU A 288 4.08 23.35 -1.38
N ALA A 289 4.44 22.40 -0.53
CA ALA A 289 4.82 22.66 0.85
C ALA A 289 6.00 23.65 1.04
N PRO A 290 7.10 23.65 0.25
CA PRO A 290 8.12 24.69 0.35
C PRO A 290 7.57 26.09 0.08
N SER A 291 6.61 26.19 -0.85
CA SER A 291 5.95 27.45 -1.23
C SER A 291 5.04 27.96 -0.11
N ILE A 292 4.28 27.05 0.52
CA ILE A 292 3.43 27.34 1.68
C ILE A 292 4.30 27.78 2.86
N LEU A 293 5.42 27.09 3.12
CA LEU A 293 6.30 27.42 4.24
C LEU A 293 6.95 28.80 4.05
N ILE A 294 7.38 29.15 2.84
CA ILE A 294 7.83 30.52 2.50
C ILE A 294 6.70 31.53 2.71
N ALA A 295 5.45 31.22 2.33
CA ALA A 295 4.30 32.08 2.60
C ALA A 295 4.03 32.24 4.12
N CYS A 296 4.10 31.17 4.91
CA CYS A 296 3.97 31.20 6.37
C CYS A 296 5.07 32.05 7.02
N THR A 297 6.32 31.98 6.53
CA THR A 297 7.37 32.88 7.04
C THR A 297 7.07 34.35 6.73
N ARG A 298 6.30 34.68 5.68
CA ARG A 298 5.86 36.07 5.39
C ARG A 298 4.82 36.57 6.38
N LEU A 299 3.93 35.67 6.82
CA LEU A 299 2.84 35.98 7.75
C LEU A 299 3.28 36.15 9.22
N GLN A 300 4.57 36.03 9.54
CA GLN A 300 5.14 36.23 10.90
C GLN A 300 4.40 35.47 12.03
N ILE A 301 3.85 34.29 11.73
CA ILE A 301 3.05 33.48 12.68
C ILE A 301 3.90 33.02 13.88
N PHE A 302 5.23 32.92 13.73
CA PHE A 302 6.14 32.51 14.80
C PHE A 302 6.61 33.73 15.63
N ALA A 303 6.06 33.87 16.83
CA ALA A 303 6.36 35.00 17.74
C ALA A 303 7.72 34.91 18.45
N GLY A 304 8.28 33.70 18.60
CA GLY A 304 9.54 33.45 19.31
C GLY A 304 10.81 33.86 18.56
N TRP A 305 11.88 34.22 19.30
CA TRP A 305 13.17 34.66 18.74
C TRP A 305 13.81 33.61 17.82
N THR A 306 13.69 32.33 18.19
CA THR A 306 14.11 31.17 17.38
C THR A 306 13.32 31.06 16.07
N GLY A 307 12.01 31.30 16.10
CA GLY A 307 11.15 31.32 14.92
C GLY A 307 11.47 32.47 13.96
N LYS A 308 11.78 33.66 14.49
CA LYS A 308 12.24 34.81 13.69
C LYS A 308 13.61 34.57 13.07
N ALA A 309 14.56 34.01 13.82
CA ALA A 309 15.88 33.64 13.30
C ALA A 309 15.80 32.56 12.21
N ALA A 310 14.96 31.53 12.41
CA ALA A 310 14.71 30.49 11.40
C ALA A 310 14.02 31.04 10.15
N ALA A 311 12.99 31.89 10.32
CA ALA A 311 12.32 32.56 9.21
C ALA A 311 13.26 33.48 8.41
N GLN A 312 14.20 34.14 9.08
CA GLN A 312 15.19 35.01 8.43
C GLN A 312 16.25 34.20 7.67
N ARG A 313 16.70 33.04 8.20
CA ARG A 313 17.54 32.08 7.48
C ARG A 313 16.82 31.53 6.25
N LEU A 314 15.56 31.13 6.38
CA LEU A 314 14.71 30.67 5.29
C LEU A 314 14.48 31.75 4.22
N ARG A 315 14.27 33.01 4.61
CA ARG A 315 14.11 34.12 3.67
C ARG A 315 15.40 34.50 2.96
N ARG A 316 16.56 34.35 3.63
CA ARG A 316 17.88 34.67 3.04
C ARG A 316 18.42 33.55 2.17
N HIS A 317 18.24 32.29 2.57
CA HIS A 317 18.76 31.15 1.82
C HIS A 317 17.73 30.51 0.89
N ALA A 318 16.41 30.67 1.10
CA ALA A 318 15.28 30.20 0.28
C ALA A 318 15.26 28.71 -0.14
N SER A 319 16.38 28.01 -0.06
CA SER A 319 16.51 26.58 -0.01
C SER A 319 16.54 26.19 1.47
N LEU A 320 15.41 25.64 1.93
CA LEU A 320 15.58 24.46 2.76
C LEU A 320 16.46 23.52 1.93
N ASP A 321 17.56 23.02 2.49
CA ASP A 321 18.20 21.84 1.93
C ASP A 321 17.07 20.87 1.63
N SER A 322 16.90 20.49 0.35
CA SER A 322 15.68 19.86 -0.15
C SER A 322 15.22 18.71 0.75
N THR A 323 16.17 18.02 1.37
CA THR A 323 16.02 16.99 2.40
C THR A 323 15.25 17.44 3.65
N THR A 324 15.49 18.62 4.23
CA THR A 324 14.82 19.09 5.47
C THR A 324 13.36 19.46 5.28
N ALA A 325 13.03 20.18 4.19
CA ALA A 325 11.65 20.47 3.83
C ALA A 325 10.86 19.18 3.58
N ILE A 326 11.50 18.22 2.92
CA ILE A 326 10.86 16.99 2.47
C ILE A 326 10.68 16.01 3.62
N MET A 327 11.63 15.90 4.55
CA MET A 327 11.43 15.17 5.80
C MET A 327 10.25 15.74 6.60
N GLY A 328 10.11 17.07 6.69
CA GLY A 328 8.95 17.69 7.32
C GLY A 328 7.62 17.34 6.63
N ILE A 329 7.59 17.33 5.30
CA ILE A 329 6.41 16.93 4.51
C ILE A 329 6.06 15.47 4.74
N VAL A 330 7.05 14.58 4.69
CA VAL A 330 6.87 13.13 4.87
C VAL A 330 6.35 12.83 6.27
N VAL A 331 6.89 13.48 7.29
CA VAL A 331 6.42 13.36 8.68
C VAL A 331 5.00 13.90 8.82
N CYS A 332 4.70 15.07 8.25
CA CYS A 332 3.35 15.65 8.30
C CYS A 332 2.33 14.80 7.53
N LEU A 333 2.68 14.23 6.38
CA LEU A 333 1.82 13.34 5.60
C LEU A 333 1.59 12.01 6.31
N GLY A 334 2.63 11.43 6.90
CA GLY A 334 2.52 10.25 7.74
C GLY A 334 1.62 10.50 8.96
N ALA A 335 1.81 11.62 9.65
CA ALA A 335 0.98 12.01 10.79
C ALA A 335 -0.47 12.30 10.39
N ALA A 336 -0.69 13.03 9.29
CA ALA A 336 -2.03 13.30 8.76
C ALA A 336 -2.75 12.01 8.38
N LEU A 337 -2.02 11.00 7.89
CA LEU A 337 -2.58 9.69 7.64
C LEU A 337 -3.02 8.99 8.91
N VAL A 338 -2.15 8.93 9.92
CA VAL A 338 -2.46 8.30 11.21
C VAL A 338 -3.68 8.96 11.86
N ILE A 339 -3.78 10.29 11.76
CA ILE A 339 -4.92 11.07 12.25
C ILE A 339 -6.18 10.80 11.42
N GLY A 340 -6.07 10.75 10.09
CA GLY A 340 -7.21 10.51 9.19
C GLY A 340 -7.71 9.07 9.15
N SER A 341 -6.85 8.09 9.48
CA SER A 341 -7.20 6.68 9.62
C SER A 341 -7.69 6.32 11.02
N ALA A 342 -7.58 7.23 11.99
CA ALA A 342 -8.20 7.04 13.29
C ALA A 342 -9.71 6.94 13.06
N PRO A 343 -10.39 5.88 13.53
CA PRO A 343 -11.83 5.79 13.41
C PRO A 343 -12.42 6.99 14.14
N TYR A 344 -12.94 7.95 13.38
CA TYR A 344 -13.86 8.93 13.93
C TYR A 344 -14.99 8.12 14.53
N GLY A 345 -15.08 8.09 15.86
CA GLY A 345 -16.15 7.42 16.57
C GLY A 345 -17.47 7.85 15.94
N ALA A 346 -18.16 6.89 15.32
CA ALA A 346 -19.55 7.11 14.94
C ALA A 346 -20.33 7.34 16.24
N PRO A 347 -21.18 8.38 16.33
CA PRO A 347 -22.10 8.54 17.45
C PRO A 347 -23.09 7.38 17.53
#